data_AF-A0A368FNZ8-F1
#
_entry.id   AF-A0A368FNZ8-F1
#
_cell.length_a   1.000
_cell.length_b   1.000
_cell.length_c   1.000
_cell.angle_alpha   90.00
_cell.angle_beta   90.00
_cell.angle_gamma   90.00
#
_symmetry.space_group_name_H-M   'P 1'
#
loop_
_entity.id
_entity.type
_entity.pdbx_description
1 polymer ?
#
loop_
_entity_poly.entity_id
_entity_poly.type
_entity_poly.pdbx_seq_one_letter_code
_entity_poly.pdbx_strand_id
1 'polypeptide(L)'
;MVVLTTHWRPKSDLNFYGKKVVIFYEFIFGRYPYYKDYDENQPVNGGTPQNCSLTDHLDIAKQNITQKIPDDKFDGLAVIDLEEWRPLFDQNFWGKKSVFRNQSIAIAKANNPGIHDDKEIQKIAEKEFNDAARKFFVDTIQLGRGLRKHAKWGFYGFPYCNYDAGKNGEHECSKKYQDWNDK
;
A
#
# COMPACT_ATOMS: atom_id res chain seq x y z
N MET A 1 -5.73 14.15 34.03
CA MET A 1 -4.51 13.45 33.62
C MET A 1 -4.71 11.97 33.92
N VAL A 2 -5.17 11.19 32.94
CA VAL A 2 -5.35 9.74 33.10
C VAL A 2 -4.08 9.09 32.56
N VAL A 3 -3.24 8.61 33.47
CA VAL A 3 -2.04 7.84 33.13
C VAL A 3 -2.49 6.41 32.84
N LEU A 4 -2.49 6.01 31.57
CA LEU A 4 -2.62 4.61 31.19
C LEU A 4 -1.26 3.94 31.41
N THR A 5 -1.08 3.27 32.54
CA THR A 5 0.06 2.39 32.79
C THR A 5 -0.19 1.05 32.10
N THR A 6 0.35 0.88 30.89
CA THR A 6 0.36 -0.45 30.23
C THR A 6 1.44 -1.31 30.88
N HIS A 7 1.04 -2.16 31.83
CA HIS A 7 1.87 -3.24 32.34
C HIS A 7 1.98 -4.33 31.27
N TRP A 8 3.02 -4.25 30.44
CA TRP A 8 3.33 -5.30 29.47
C TRP A 8 4.00 -6.48 30.20
N ARG A 9 3.23 -7.54 30.49
CA ARG A 9 3.79 -8.84 30.89
C ARG A 9 3.95 -9.69 29.63
N PRO A 10 5.14 -10.26 29.36
CA PRO A 10 5.29 -11.20 28.25
C PRO A 10 4.45 -12.44 28.57
N LYS A 11 3.39 -12.69 27.81
CA LYS A 11 2.71 -13.99 27.83
C LYS A 11 3.43 -14.90 26.84
N SER A 12 3.66 -16.14 27.26
CA SER A 12 4.24 -17.25 26.47
C SER A 12 3.43 -17.67 25.24
N ASP A 13 2.31 -17.00 24.97
CA ASP A 13 1.29 -17.39 23.99
C ASP A 13 1.12 -16.31 22.90
N LEU A 14 2.11 -15.41 22.78
CA LEU A 14 2.13 -14.34 21.79
C LEU A 14 2.41 -14.93 20.40
N ASN A 15 1.34 -15.33 19.73
CA ASN A 15 1.39 -15.63 18.31
C ASN A 15 1.29 -14.30 17.52
N PHE A 16 2.19 -14.07 16.56
CA PHE A 16 2.16 -12.90 15.66
C PHE A 16 0.85 -12.84 14.85
N TYR A 17 0.17 -13.98 14.72
CA TYR A 17 -1.19 -14.12 14.21
C TYR A 17 -2.12 -14.44 15.39
N GLY A 18 -2.38 -13.41 16.19
CA GLY A 18 -3.15 -13.53 17.41
C GLY A 18 -4.65 -13.46 17.16
N LYS A 19 -5.45 -13.84 18.16
CA LYS A 19 -6.92 -13.68 18.15
C LYS A 19 -7.40 -12.21 18.12
N LYS A 20 -6.50 -11.24 17.95
CA LYS A 20 -6.77 -9.80 18.09
C LYS A 20 -6.17 -8.95 16.98
N VAL A 21 -4.98 -9.28 16.49
CA VAL A 21 -4.29 -8.54 15.44
C VAL A 21 -3.60 -9.52 14.49
N VAL A 22 -3.74 -9.27 13.20
CA VAL A 22 -3.07 -9.98 12.10
C VAL A 22 -2.49 -8.94 11.17
N ILE A 23 -1.20 -9.06 10.85
CA ILE A 23 -0.50 -8.15 9.94
C ILE A 23 -0.07 -8.93 8.68
N PHE A 24 -0.28 -8.32 7.52
CA PHE A 24 0.08 -8.83 6.21
C PHE A 24 1.18 -7.96 5.61
N TYR A 25 2.41 -8.45 5.62
CA TYR A 25 3.58 -7.78 5.03
C TYR A 25 3.62 -7.95 3.51
N GLU A 26 3.95 -6.90 2.78
CA GLU A 26 3.83 -6.76 1.32
C GLU A 26 4.55 -7.85 0.52
N PHE A 27 5.71 -8.33 1.01
CA PHE A 27 6.50 -9.32 0.29
C PHE A 27 5.95 -10.75 0.40
N ILE A 28 5.02 -10.98 1.33
CA ILE A 28 4.41 -12.29 1.58
C ILE A 28 2.87 -12.24 1.57
N PHE A 29 2.29 -11.14 1.05
CA PHE A 29 0.85 -10.95 0.94
C PHE A 29 0.43 -10.53 -0.47
N GLY A 30 -0.34 -11.39 -1.11
CA GLY A 30 -0.72 -11.20 -2.51
C GLY A 30 0.51 -11.21 -3.42
N ARG A 31 0.38 -10.52 -4.55
CA ARG A 31 1.49 -10.24 -5.49
C ARG A 31 1.59 -8.75 -5.75
N TYR A 32 1.93 -7.98 -4.73
CA TYR A 32 2.19 -6.56 -4.96
C TYR A 32 3.39 -6.38 -5.90
N PRO A 33 3.31 -5.47 -6.88
CA PRO A 33 4.45 -5.13 -7.72
C PRO A 33 5.42 -4.23 -6.97
N TYR A 34 6.72 -4.46 -7.15
CA TYR A 34 7.78 -3.61 -6.59
C TYR A 34 9.08 -3.80 -7.36
N TYR A 35 10.05 -2.92 -7.12
CA TYR A 35 11.42 -3.06 -7.62
C TYR A 35 12.30 -3.49 -6.47
N LYS A 36 12.94 -4.67 -6.58
CA LYS A 36 13.81 -5.16 -5.51
C LYS A 36 14.96 -4.18 -5.30
N ASP A 37 15.18 -3.79 -4.04
CA ASP A 37 16.16 -2.76 -3.64
C ASP A 37 15.98 -1.40 -4.35
N TYR A 38 14.78 -1.15 -4.91
CA TYR A 38 14.45 -0.01 -5.76
C TYR A 38 15.28 0.08 -7.06
N ASP A 39 15.78 -1.06 -7.54
CA ASP A 39 16.48 -1.19 -8.82
C ASP A 39 15.49 -1.47 -9.96
N GLU A 40 15.41 -0.58 -10.93
CA GLU A 40 14.53 -0.71 -12.10
C GLU A 40 14.77 -1.96 -12.94
N ASN A 41 15.96 -2.55 -12.85
CA ASN A 41 16.31 -3.79 -13.54
C ASN A 41 15.84 -5.05 -12.80
N GLN A 42 15.27 -4.90 -11.61
CA GLN A 42 14.78 -6.00 -10.79
C GLN A 42 13.27 -5.87 -10.47
N PRO A 43 12.40 -5.82 -11.50
CA PRO A 43 10.96 -5.77 -11.28
C PRO A 43 10.45 -7.10 -10.73
N VAL A 44 9.68 -7.03 -9.66
CA VAL A 44 8.89 -8.13 -9.12
C VAL A 44 7.42 -7.86 -9.43
N ASN A 45 6.73 -8.88 -9.95
CA ASN A 45 5.35 -8.79 -10.44
C ASN A 45 5.12 -7.59 -11.40
N GLY A 46 6.11 -7.27 -12.25
CA GLY A 46 5.99 -6.17 -13.21
C GLY A 46 6.37 -4.78 -12.68
N GLY A 47 6.76 -4.65 -11.41
CA GLY A 47 7.39 -3.45 -10.85
C GLY A 47 6.43 -2.31 -10.49
N THR A 48 5.41 -2.03 -11.31
CA THR A 48 4.39 -0.99 -11.07
C THR A 48 2.97 -1.56 -11.11
N PRO A 49 1.98 -0.92 -10.45
CA PRO A 49 0.60 -1.41 -10.40
C PRO A 49 -0.06 -1.52 -11.78
N GLN A 50 0.20 -0.60 -12.70
CA GLN A 50 -0.37 -0.64 -14.06
C GLN A 50 0.26 -1.70 -14.96
N ASN A 51 1.37 -2.31 -14.54
CA ASN A 51 2.10 -3.34 -15.29
C ASN A 51 2.05 -4.72 -14.60
N CYS A 52 1.04 -4.95 -13.74
CA CYS A 52 0.86 -6.15 -12.94
C CYS A 52 -0.54 -6.74 -13.12
N SER A 53 -0.67 -8.08 -13.02
CA SER A 53 -1.98 -8.74 -12.96
C SER A 53 -2.62 -8.53 -11.58
N LEU A 54 -3.72 -7.76 -11.53
CA LEU A 54 -4.53 -7.60 -10.32
C LEU A 54 -5.21 -8.92 -9.92
N THR A 55 -5.65 -9.72 -10.90
CA THR A 55 -6.28 -11.02 -10.64
C THR A 55 -5.34 -11.96 -9.90
N ASP A 56 -4.10 -12.09 -10.38
CA ASP A 56 -3.08 -12.92 -9.73
C ASP A 56 -2.78 -12.44 -8.30
N HIS A 57 -2.74 -11.12 -8.09
CA HIS A 57 -2.58 -10.54 -6.77
C HIS A 57 -3.71 -10.96 -5.82
N LEU A 58 -4.97 -10.79 -6.27
CA LEU A 58 -6.15 -11.08 -5.46
C LEU A 58 -6.31 -12.58 -5.16
N ASP A 59 -5.95 -13.46 -6.10
CA ASP A 59 -5.99 -14.91 -5.90
C ASP A 59 -5.02 -15.35 -4.79
N ILE A 60 -3.79 -14.84 -4.80
CA ILE A 60 -2.80 -15.12 -3.76
C ILE A 60 -3.21 -14.46 -2.44
N ALA A 61 -3.72 -13.21 -2.47
CA ALA A 61 -4.21 -12.53 -1.27
C ALA A 61 -5.34 -13.30 -0.60
N LYS A 62 -6.29 -13.85 -1.38
CA LYS A 62 -7.37 -14.71 -0.86
C LYS A 62 -6.82 -15.94 -0.13
N GLN A 63 -5.82 -16.60 -0.71
CA GLN A 63 -5.17 -17.75 -0.09
C GLN A 63 -4.47 -17.34 1.20
N ASN A 64 -3.69 -16.26 1.20
CA ASN A 64 -2.98 -15.77 2.38
C ASN A 64 -3.95 -15.40 3.51
N ILE A 65 -5.04 -14.69 3.21
CA ILE A 65 -6.06 -14.32 4.21
C ILE A 65 -6.69 -15.57 4.81
N THR A 66 -7.05 -16.53 3.96
CA THR A 66 -7.69 -17.77 4.41
C THR A 66 -6.78 -18.59 5.31
N GLN A 67 -5.49 -18.64 5.00
CA GLN A 67 -4.49 -19.35 5.80
C GLN A 67 -4.16 -18.63 7.11
N LYS A 68 -4.01 -17.29 7.09
CA LYS A 68 -3.57 -16.51 8.25
C LYS A 68 -4.71 -16.21 9.23
N ILE A 69 -5.94 -16.12 8.75
CA ILE A 69 -7.14 -15.90 9.55
C ILE A 69 -8.09 -17.07 9.32
N PRO A 70 -7.83 -18.28 9.85
CA PRO A 70 -8.68 -19.44 9.56
C PRO A 70 -10.11 -19.29 10.11
N ASP A 71 -10.29 -18.53 11.19
CA ASP A 71 -11.59 -18.23 11.80
C ASP A 71 -12.37 -17.20 10.97
N ASP A 72 -13.52 -17.59 10.43
CA ASP A 72 -14.42 -16.73 9.65
C ASP A 72 -15.12 -15.67 10.51
N LYS A 73 -15.19 -15.90 11.83
CA LYS A 73 -15.77 -14.98 12.82
C LYS A 73 -14.75 -14.05 13.46
N PHE A 74 -13.50 -14.04 12.98
CA PHE A 74 -12.46 -13.14 13.48
C PHE A 74 -12.93 -11.67 13.49
N ASP A 75 -12.92 -11.05 14.66
CA ASP A 75 -13.41 -9.69 14.94
C ASP A 75 -12.29 -8.71 15.30
N GLY A 76 -11.04 -9.13 15.11
CA GLY A 76 -9.84 -8.36 15.40
C GLY A 76 -9.43 -7.39 14.29
N LEU A 77 -8.23 -6.83 14.43
CA LEU A 77 -7.61 -5.95 13.45
C LEU A 77 -6.87 -6.78 12.40
N ALA A 78 -7.12 -6.49 11.12
CA ALA A 78 -6.39 -7.04 9.99
C ALA A 78 -5.70 -5.89 9.26
N VAL A 79 -4.38 -5.82 9.38
CA VAL A 79 -3.56 -4.71 8.90
C VAL A 79 -2.79 -5.16 7.67
N ILE A 80 -2.92 -4.43 6.57
CA ILE A 80 -2.10 -4.61 5.37
C ILE A 80 -0.95 -3.61 5.44
N ASP A 81 0.27 -4.12 5.41
CA ASP A 81 1.49 -3.34 5.48
C ASP A 81 2.11 -3.31 4.08
N LEU A 82 1.76 -2.26 3.31
CA LEU A 82 2.30 -2.01 1.98
C LEU A 82 3.07 -0.70 2.02
N GLU A 83 4.39 -0.80 2.09
CA GLU A 83 5.25 0.38 2.21
C GLU A 83 6.04 0.69 0.95
N GLU A 84 6.18 -0.25 0.00
CA GLU A 84 7.03 -0.12 -1.18
C GLU A 84 6.68 1.09 -2.07
N TRP A 85 5.40 1.38 -2.26
CA TRP A 85 4.93 2.55 -3.01
C TRP A 85 3.67 3.14 -2.37
N ARG A 86 3.33 4.36 -2.79
CA ARG A 86 2.16 5.12 -2.36
C ARG A 86 1.08 5.10 -3.45
N PRO A 87 -0.21 5.15 -3.11
CA PRO A 87 -1.29 4.98 -4.08
C PRO A 87 -1.42 6.14 -5.07
N LEU A 88 -0.84 7.30 -4.76
CA LEU A 88 -0.75 8.43 -5.67
C LEU A 88 0.66 8.54 -6.26
N PHE A 89 0.73 8.65 -7.59
CA PHE A 89 1.96 8.85 -8.36
C PHE A 89 2.83 9.95 -7.76
N ASP A 90 2.23 11.10 -7.45
CA ASP A 90 2.93 12.26 -6.91
C ASP A 90 3.47 12.08 -5.50
N GLN A 91 2.99 11.10 -4.73
CA GLN A 91 3.53 10.78 -3.41
C GLN A 91 4.84 9.96 -3.49
N ASN A 92 5.14 9.37 -4.65
CA ASN A 92 6.34 8.56 -4.88
C ASN A 92 7.53 9.39 -5.40
N PHE A 93 7.59 10.68 -5.10
CA PHE A 93 8.57 11.61 -5.67
C PHE A 93 9.93 11.63 -4.96
N TRP A 94 10.01 11.11 -3.73
CA TRP A 94 11.18 11.30 -2.87
C TRP A 94 12.02 10.03 -2.71
N GLY A 95 13.35 10.21 -2.71
CA GLY A 95 14.32 9.15 -2.44
C GLY A 95 14.20 7.96 -3.40
N LYS A 96 14.38 6.75 -2.85
CA LYS A 96 14.38 5.52 -3.64
C LYS A 96 13.03 5.20 -4.32
N LYS A 97 11.91 5.71 -3.79
CA LYS A 97 10.57 5.51 -4.36
C LYS A 97 10.34 6.24 -5.68
N SER A 98 11.24 7.14 -6.07
CA SER A 98 11.20 7.80 -7.38
C SER A 98 11.21 6.82 -8.57
N VAL A 99 11.75 5.61 -8.39
CA VAL A 99 11.72 4.54 -9.40
C VAL A 99 10.31 4.26 -9.92
N PHE A 100 9.28 4.29 -9.06
CA PHE A 100 7.90 4.04 -9.48
C PHE A 100 7.38 5.11 -10.44
N ARG A 101 7.76 6.38 -10.24
CA ARG A 101 7.39 7.47 -11.15
C ARG A 101 8.16 7.36 -12.46
N ASN A 102 9.46 7.17 -12.39
CA ASN A 102 10.34 7.08 -13.55
C ASN A 102 9.92 5.94 -14.47
N GLN A 103 9.68 4.76 -13.91
CA GLN A 103 9.26 3.59 -14.67
C GLN A 103 7.82 3.72 -15.19
N SER A 104 6.92 4.37 -14.45
CA SER A 104 5.58 4.66 -14.98
C SER A 104 5.63 5.60 -16.20
N ILE A 105 6.51 6.62 -16.18
CA ILE A 105 6.74 7.50 -17.34
C ILE A 105 7.35 6.72 -18.51
N ALA A 106 8.33 5.84 -18.25
CA ALA A 106 8.95 5.01 -19.28
C ALA A 106 7.94 4.08 -19.96
N ILE A 107 7.07 3.43 -19.17
CA ILE A 107 5.97 2.58 -19.66
C ILE A 107 5.00 3.41 -20.51
N ALA A 108 4.56 4.57 -20.02
CA ALA A 108 3.66 5.45 -20.77
C ALA A 108 4.28 5.90 -22.11
N LYS A 109 5.57 6.24 -22.13
CA LYS A 109 6.30 6.61 -23.33
C LYS A 109 6.40 5.46 -24.34
N ALA A 110 6.70 4.25 -23.85
CA ALA A 110 6.78 3.06 -24.70
C ALA A 110 5.42 2.69 -25.31
N ASN A 111 4.35 2.84 -24.55
CA ASN A 111 2.98 2.54 -24.99
C ASN A 111 2.39 3.62 -25.91
N ASN A 112 2.97 4.82 -25.94
CA ASN A 112 2.47 5.96 -26.71
C ASN A 112 3.58 6.57 -27.60
N PRO A 113 4.15 5.82 -28.57
CA PRO A 113 5.29 6.28 -29.36
C PRO A 113 5.02 7.50 -30.25
N GLY A 114 3.75 7.83 -30.50
CA GLY A 114 3.33 9.00 -31.28
C GLY A 114 3.20 10.30 -30.47
N ILE A 115 3.32 10.25 -29.14
CA ILE A 115 3.27 11.44 -28.29
C ILE A 115 4.69 11.88 -27.96
N HIS A 116 5.04 13.10 -28.36
CA HIS A 116 6.37 13.67 -28.15
C HIS A 116 6.41 14.74 -27.04
N ASP A 117 5.26 15.20 -26.54
CA ASP A 117 5.20 16.10 -25.39
C ASP A 117 5.39 15.30 -24.10
N ASP A 118 6.53 15.50 -23.44
CA ASP A 118 6.85 14.84 -22.17
C ASP A 118 5.83 15.18 -21.06
N LYS A 119 5.19 16.37 -21.09
CA LYS A 119 4.14 16.72 -20.12
C LYS A 119 2.87 15.90 -20.33
N GLU A 120 2.54 15.57 -21.58
CA GLU A 120 1.41 14.72 -21.91
C GLU A 120 1.68 13.27 -21.50
N ILE A 121 2.89 12.75 -21.79
CA ILE A 121 3.33 11.43 -21.30
C ILE A 121 3.26 11.34 -19.77
N GLN A 122 3.71 12.37 -19.05
CA GLN A 122 3.66 12.37 -17.59
C GLN A 122 2.22 12.32 -17.06
N LYS A 123 1.27 13.03 -17.70
CA LYS A 123 -0.15 12.98 -17.31
C LYS A 123 -0.75 11.59 -17.55
N ILE A 124 -0.38 10.94 -18.65
CA ILE A 124 -0.78 9.55 -18.94
C ILE A 124 -0.23 8.62 -17.86
N ALA A 125 1.06 8.72 -17.56
CA ALA A 125 1.72 7.91 -16.52
C ALA A 125 1.08 8.09 -15.13
N GLU A 126 0.79 9.32 -14.72
CA GLU A 126 0.10 9.61 -13.46
C GLU A 126 -1.28 8.94 -13.44
N LYS A 127 -2.07 9.11 -14.51
CA LYS A 127 -3.41 8.56 -14.58
C LYS A 127 -3.39 7.03 -14.52
N GLU A 128 -2.57 6.38 -15.33
CA GLU A 128 -2.46 4.91 -15.36
C GLU A 128 -2.00 4.35 -14.02
N PHE A 129 -0.96 4.95 -13.41
CA PHE A 129 -0.48 4.55 -12.11
C PHE A 129 -1.56 4.69 -11.03
N ASN A 130 -2.20 5.88 -10.92
CA ASN A 130 -3.22 6.14 -9.91
C ASN A 130 -4.43 5.20 -10.07
N ASP A 131 -4.90 5.00 -11.32
CA ASP A 131 -6.05 4.14 -11.61
C ASP A 131 -5.78 2.67 -11.27
N ALA A 132 -4.56 2.19 -11.49
CA ALA A 132 -4.15 0.84 -11.15
C ALA A 132 -3.90 0.69 -9.65
N ALA A 133 -3.14 1.61 -9.05
CA ALA A 133 -2.87 1.64 -7.61
C ALA A 133 -4.15 1.66 -6.79
N ARG A 134 -5.14 2.48 -7.19
CA ARG A 134 -6.47 2.52 -6.55
C ARG A 134 -7.12 1.14 -6.55
N LYS A 135 -7.09 0.40 -7.67
CA LYS A 135 -7.67 -0.95 -7.73
C LYS A 135 -6.94 -1.91 -6.79
N PHE A 136 -5.60 -1.90 -6.77
CA PHE A 136 -4.83 -2.73 -5.84
C PHE A 136 -5.18 -2.46 -4.36
N PHE A 137 -5.35 -1.20 -3.97
CA PHE A 137 -5.74 -0.87 -2.59
C PHE A 137 -7.19 -1.24 -2.29
N VAL A 138 -8.12 -0.81 -3.14
CA VAL A 138 -9.57 -0.95 -2.92
C VAL A 138 -10.01 -2.41 -3.04
N ASP A 139 -9.59 -3.12 -4.08
CA ASP A 139 -10.10 -4.47 -4.33
C ASP A 139 -9.52 -5.46 -3.32
N THR A 140 -8.27 -5.24 -2.86
CA THR A 140 -7.65 -6.07 -1.82
C THR A 140 -8.33 -5.90 -0.46
N ILE A 141 -8.64 -4.66 -0.05
CA ILE A 141 -9.35 -4.45 1.21
C ILE A 141 -10.80 -4.92 1.13
N GLN A 142 -11.46 -4.80 -0.02
CA GLN A 142 -12.79 -5.36 -0.25
C GLN A 142 -12.78 -6.89 -0.20
N LEU A 143 -11.79 -7.54 -0.80
CA LEU A 143 -11.59 -8.98 -0.69
C LEU A 143 -11.45 -9.41 0.77
N GLY A 144 -10.59 -8.73 1.55
CA GLY A 144 -10.42 -8.98 2.98
C GLY A 144 -11.73 -8.85 3.76
N ARG A 145 -12.47 -7.76 3.55
CA ARG A 145 -13.78 -7.53 4.19
C ARG A 145 -14.83 -8.56 3.78
N GLY A 146 -14.78 -9.03 2.53
CA GLY A 146 -15.69 -10.07 2.04
C GLY A 146 -15.42 -11.42 2.70
N LEU A 147 -14.14 -11.80 2.83
CA LEU A 147 -13.70 -13.05 3.45
C LEU A 147 -13.86 -13.04 4.97
N ARG A 148 -13.60 -11.90 5.64
CA ARG A 148 -13.64 -11.74 7.11
C ARG A 148 -14.48 -10.53 7.48
N LYS A 149 -15.81 -10.72 7.45
CA LYS A 149 -16.81 -9.64 7.60
C LYS A 149 -16.79 -8.95 8.97
N HIS A 150 -16.33 -9.65 10.01
CA HIS A 150 -16.27 -9.12 11.37
C HIS A 150 -14.95 -8.41 11.67
N ALA A 151 -13.92 -8.62 10.83
CA ALA A 151 -12.61 -8.04 11.01
C ALA A 151 -12.59 -6.56 10.63
N LYS A 152 -11.76 -5.80 11.33
CA LYS A 152 -11.52 -4.38 11.04
C LYS A 152 -10.27 -4.27 10.18
N TRP A 153 -10.46 -3.96 8.90
CA TRP A 153 -9.38 -3.87 7.92
C TRP A 153 -8.84 -2.45 7.78
N GLY A 154 -7.53 -2.33 7.64
CA GLY A 154 -6.87 -1.06 7.34
C GLY A 154 -5.49 -1.25 6.75
N PHE A 155 -4.98 -0.22 6.08
CA PHE A 155 -3.58 -0.14 5.66
C PHE A 155 -2.75 0.53 6.75
N TYR A 156 -1.58 -0.01 7.03
CA TYR A 156 -0.60 0.63 7.90
C TYR A 156 -0.20 2.00 7.33
N GLY A 157 -0.07 2.99 8.22
CA GLY A 157 0.41 4.34 7.87
C GLY A 157 -0.60 5.29 7.21
N PHE A 158 -1.82 4.85 6.88
CA PHE A 158 -2.83 5.70 6.25
C PHE A 158 -3.82 6.33 7.25
N PRO A 159 -4.25 7.59 7.04
CA PRO A 159 -3.74 8.53 6.03
C PRO A 159 -2.35 9.06 6.38
N TYR A 160 -1.57 9.45 5.37
CA TYR A 160 -0.27 10.09 5.61
C TYR A 160 -0.44 11.55 6.03
N CYS A 161 0.50 12.00 6.85
CA CYS A 161 0.69 13.39 7.23
C CYS A 161 2.14 13.81 6.88
N ASN A 162 2.59 14.97 7.35
CA ASN A 162 4.02 15.27 7.31
C ASN A 162 4.78 14.18 8.09
N TYR A 163 5.87 13.62 7.53
CA TYR A 163 6.66 12.58 8.20
C TYR A 163 7.34 13.07 9.49
N ASP A 164 7.45 14.38 9.64
CA ASP A 164 7.95 15.10 10.81
C ASP A 164 6.84 15.83 11.58
N ALA A 165 5.57 15.54 11.32
CA ALA A 165 4.46 16.07 12.12
C ALA A 165 4.70 15.81 13.63
N GLY A 166 4.44 16.82 14.45
CA GLY A 166 4.74 16.82 15.88
C GLY A 166 6.18 17.23 16.22
N LYS A 167 7.08 17.38 15.25
CA LYS A 167 8.36 18.06 15.45
C LYS A 167 8.16 19.58 15.37
N ASN A 168 8.99 20.32 16.10
CA ASN A 168 9.03 21.79 16.09
C ASN A 168 7.68 22.50 16.39
N GLY A 169 6.72 21.80 17.03
CA GLY A 169 5.41 22.38 17.37
C GLY A 169 4.40 22.41 16.22
N GLU A 170 4.69 21.79 15.08
CA GLU A 170 3.70 21.62 14.00
C GLU A 170 2.77 20.45 14.33
N HIS A 171 1.48 20.73 14.51
CA HIS A 171 0.47 19.73 14.88
C HIS A 171 -0.51 19.40 13.76
N GLU A 172 -0.40 20.07 12.62
CA GLU A 172 -1.27 19.91 11.47
C GLU A 172 -0.53 19.26 10.31
N CYS A 173 -1.25 18.52 9.47
CA CYS A 173 -0.69 18.06 8.21
C CYS A 173 -0.59 19.23 7.24
N SER A 174 0.48 19.32 6.45
CA SER A 174 0.58 20.36 5.43
C SER A 174 -0.56 20.23 4.42
N LYS A 175 -0.92 21.36 3.80
CA LYS A 175 -2.00 21.41 2.79
C LYS A 175 -1.80 20.37 1.68
N LYS A 176 -0.55 20.10 1.30
CA LYS A 176 -0.20 19.08 0.30
C LYS A 176 -0.64 17.66 0.71
N TYR A 177 -0.43 17.26 1.97
CA TYR A 177 -0.90 15.96 2.46
C TYR A 177 -2.41 15.92 2.60
N GLN A 178 -3.04 17.02 3.03
CA GLN A 178 -4.50 17.11 3.07
C GLN A 178 -5.09 16.92 1.67
N ASP A 179 -4.58 17.65 0.67
CA ASP A 179 -5.03 17.55 -0.72
C ASP A 179 -4.85 16.15 -1.31
N TRP A 180 -3.77 15.45 -0.93
CA TRP A 180 -3.59 14.06 -1.30
C TRP A 180 -4.56 13.11 -0.61
N ASN A 181 -4.91 13.36 0.65
CA ASN A 181 -5.85 12.52 1.40
C ASN A 181 -7.30 12.71 0.95
N ASP A 182 -7.63 13.86 0.37
CA ASP A 182 -8.97 14.18 -0.17
C ASP A 182 -9.19 13.68 -1.61
N LYS A 183 -8.12 13.25 -2.31
CA LYS A 183 -8.13 12.76 -3.71
C LYS A 183 -8.45 11.27 -3.80
#